data_AF-A0A8J8B913-F1
#
_entry.id   AF-A0A8J8B913-F1
#
_cell.length_a   1.000
_cell.length_b   1.000
_cell.length_c   1.000
_cell.angle_alpha   90.00
_cell.angle_beta   90.00
_cell.angle_gamma   90.00
#
_symmetry.space_group_name_H-M   'P 1'
#
loop_
_entity.id
_entity.type
_entity.pdbx_description
1 polymer ?
#
loop_
_entity_poly.entity_id
_entity_poly.type
_entity_poly.pdbx_seq_one_letter_code
_entity_poly.pdbx_strand_id
1 'polypeptide(L)'
;MLRINNRQFAEFRAREAIRIKAAVTERMLADHPDLEPDREGVAAMVDQLFEAGFETRQALTAAAGAMIRTGLRTDPDAAEARALCSAILLDTAQGPDARLTFFRQHGLDKPPKG
;
A
#
# COMPACT_ATOMS: atom_id res chain seq x y z
N MET A 1 -34.63 3.93 -14.55
CA MET A 1 -33.28 4.45 -14.28
C MET A 1 -33.12 4.65 -12.78
N LEU A 2 -32.29 3.86 -12.09
CA LEU A 2 -31.94 4.13 -10.69
C LEU A 2 -31.04 5.37 -10.65
N ARG A 3 -31.54 6.50 -10.14
CA ARG A 3 -30.70 7.65 -9.78
C ARG A 3 -30.18 7.43 -8.37
N ILE A 4 -28.95 6.96 -8.26
CA ILE A 4 -28.22 6.96 -6.98
C ILE A 4 -27.89 8.41 -6.67
N ASN A 5 -28.33 8.94 -5.53
CA ASN A 5 -27.93 10.28 -5.12
C ASN A 5 -26.50 10.27 -4.54
N ASN A 6 -25.83 11.42 -4.50
CA ASN A 6 -24.43 11.52 -4.06
C ASN A 6 -24.19 10.92 -2.66
N ARG A 7 -25.18 10.97 -1.77
CA ARG A 7 -25.12 10.38 -0.43
C ARG A 7 -25.08 8.85 -0.48
N GLN A 8 -25.95 8.23 -1.25
CA GLN A 8 -25.97 6.77 -1.43
C GLN A 8 -24.68 6.26 -2.07
N PHE A 9 -24.10 7.05 -2.99
CA PHE A 9 -22.81 6.71 -3.59
C PHE A 9 -21.66 6.82 -2.57
N ALA A 10 -21.65 7.86 -1.74
CA ALA A 10 -20.67 8.02 -0.65
C ALA A 10 -20.77 6.88 0.38
N GLU A 11 -21.99 6.52 0.80
CA GLU A 11 -22.24 5.40 1.71
C GLU A 11 -21.78 4.06 1.12
N PHE A 12 -22.00 3.83 -0.17
CA PHE A 12 -21.50 2.67 -0.89
C PHE A 12 -19.96 2.63 -0.90
N ARG A 13 -19.31 3.73 -1.28
CA ARG A 13 -17.85 3.86 -1.30
C ARG A 13 -17.23 3.62 0.08
N ALA A 14 -17.85 4.15 1.14
CA ALA A 14 -17.39 3.93 2.51
C ALA A 14 -17.47 2.45 2.91
N ARG A 15 -18.57 1.77 2.58
CA ARG A 15 -18.72 0.32 2.85
C ARG A 15 -17.74 -0.52 2.05
N GLU A 16 -17.51 -0.17 0.80
CA GLU A 16 -16.54 -0.87 -0.05
C GLU A 16 -15.10 -0.64 0.44
N ALA A 17 -14.76 0.57 0.90
CA ALA A 17 -13.45 0.84 1.50
C ALA A 17 -13.21 -0.06 2.73
N ILE A 18 -14.17 -0.16 3.64
CA ILE A 18 -14.07 -1.04 4.82
C ILE A 18 -13.84 -2.50 4.40
N ARG A 19 -14.61 -2.98 3.43
CA ARG A 19 -14.48 -4.35 2.91
C ARG A 19 -13.14 -4.62 2.26
N ILE A 20 -12.63 -3.67 1.46
CA ILE A 20 -11.34 -3.80 0.81
C ILE A 20 -10.23 -3.86 1.86
N LYS A 21 -10.20 -2.92 2.80
CA LYS A 21 -9.18 -2.87 3.86
C LYS A 21 -9.18 -4.14 4.69
N ALA A 22 -10.34 -4.58 5.18
CA ALA A 22 -10.47 -5.84 5.93
C ALA A 22 -9.97 -7.05 5.13
N ALA A 23 -10.38 -7.19 3.86
CA ALA A 23 -9.95 -8.30 3.02
C ALA A 23 -8.44 -8.30 2.76
N VAL A 24 -7.81 -7.13 2.65
CA VAL A 24 -6.36 -7.04 2.49
C VAL A 24 -5.64 -7.37 3.80
N THR A 25 -6.12 -6.87 4.95
CA THR A 25 -5.57 -7.22 6.26
C THR A 25 -5.60 -8.73 6.50
N GLU A 26 -6.74 -9.38 6.33
CA GLU A 26 -6.83 -10.84 6.51
C GLU A 26 -5.90 -11.59 5.56
N ARG A 27 -5.74 -11.10 4.33
CA ARG A 27 -4.82 -11.72 3.38
C ARG A 27 -3.36 -11.57 3.81
N MET A 28 -2.95 -10.40 4.30
CA MET A 28 -1.59 -10.19 4.80
C MET A 28 -1.28 -11.10 5.99
N LEU A 29 -2.25 -11.29 6.89
CA LEU A 29 -2.11 -12.19 8.04
C LEU A 29 -2.10 -13.67 7.63
N ALA A 30 -2.88 -14.04 6.62
CA ALA A 30 -2.82 -15.40 6.07
C ALA A 30 -1.49 -15.70 5.37
N ASP A 31 -0.95 -14.72 4.63
CA ASP A 31 0.34 -14.82 3.93
C ASP A 31 1.53 -14.71 4.91
N HIS A 32 1.35 -14.05 6.06
CA HIS A 32 2.33 -13.84 7.13
C HIS A 32 1.73 -14.10 8.53
N PRO A 33 1.54 -15.38 8.92
CA PRO A 33 0.86 -15.74 10.18
C PRO A 33 1.57 -15.26 11.45
N ASP A 34 2.87 -14.98 11.37
CA ASP A 34 3.71 -14.42 12.43
C ASP A 34 3.30 -12.99 12.82
N LEU A 35 2.56 -12.30 11.96
CA LEU A 35 2.03 -10.96 12.21
C LEU A 35 0.65 -10.95 12.88
N GLU A 36 0.02 -12.11 13.10
CA GLU A 36 -1.28 -12.20 13.78
C GLU A 36 -1.30 -11.54 15.17
N PRO A 37 -0.24 -11.64 16.01
CA PRO A 37 -0.16 -10.90 17.27
C PRO A 37 -0.15 -9.37 17.10
N ASP A 38 0.22 -8.86 15.93
CA ASP A 38 0.26 -7.43 15.56
C ASP A 38 -0.79 -7.09 14.48
N ARG A 39 -1.94 -7.77 14.52
CA ARG A 39 -3.07 -7.54 13.62
C ARG A 39 -3.49 -6.07 13.53
N GLU A 40 -3.49 -5.36 14.65
CA GLU A 40 -3.82 -3.93 14.70
C GLU A 40 -2.79 -3.08 13.95
N GLY A 41 -1.49 -3.41 14.05
CA GLY A 41 -0.43 -2.76 13.27
C GLY A 41 -0.59 -2.99 11.78
N VAL A 42 -0.91 -4.23 11.37
CA VAL A 42 -1.18 -4.55 9.96
C VAL A 42 -2.40 -3.78 9.44
N ALA A 43 -3.48 -3.70 10.22
CA ALA A 43 -4.67 -2.95 9.85
C ALA A 43 -4.39 -1.44 9.73
N ALA A 44 -3.63 -0.86 10.66
CA ALA A 44 -3.24 0.55 10.63
C ALA A 44 -2.36 0.87 9.41
N MET A 45 -1.42 -0.02 9.06
CA MET A 45 -0.60 0.12 7.85
C MET A 45 -1.47 0.08 6.58
N VAL A 46 -2.43 -0.85 6.50
CA VAL A 46 -3.37 -0.93 5.38
C VAL A 46 -4.22 0.35 5.27
N ASP A 47 -4.66 0.90 6.40
CA ASP A 47 -5.40 2.15 6.45
C ASP A 47 -4.56 3.33 5.92
N GLN A 48 -3.30 3.45 6.35
CA GLN A 48 -2.39 4.48 5.86
C GLN A 48 -2.15 4.39 4.35
N LEU A 49 -1.99 3.18 3.81
CA LEU A 49 -1.86 2.97 2.37
C LEU A 49 -3.15 3.34 1.62
N PHE A 50 -4.32 3.03 2.19
CA PHE A 50 -5.59 3.44 1.59
C PHE A 50 -5.70 4.96 1.53
N GLU A 51 -5.34 5.67 2.60
CA GLU A 51 -5.29 7.13 2.67
C GLU A 51 -4.25 7.75 1.73
N ALA A 52 -3.14 7.04 1.46
CA ALA A 52 -2.14 7.42 0.47
C ALA A 52 -2.60 7.24 -0.99
N GLY A 53 -3.82 6.72 -1.21
CA GLY A 53 -4.46 6.62 -2.53
C GLY A 53 -4.49 5.21 -3.13
N PHE A 54 -4.05 4.17 -2.41
CA PHE A 54 -4.14 2.77 -2.87
C PHE A 54 -5.55 2.20 -2.63
N GLU A 55 -6.56 2.78 -3.27
CA GLU A 55 -7.97 2.49 -2.94
C GLU A 55 -8.50 1.16 -3.51
N THR A 56 -7.80 0.56 -4.49
CA THR A 56 -8.23 -0.71 -5.09
C THR A 56 -7.64 -1.89 -4.34
N ARG A 57 -8.39 -3.00 -4.26
CA ARG A 57 -7.91 -4.23 -3.62
C ARG A 57 -6.54 -4.67 -4.16
N GLN A 58 -6.36 -4.66 -5.48
CA GLN A 58 -5.11 -5.08 -6.11
C GLN A 58 -3.94 -4.17 -5.73
N ALA A 59 -4.11 -2.85 -5.82
CA ALA A 59 -3.06 -1.90 -5.50
C ALA A 59 -2.70 -1.95 -4.00
N LEU A 60 -3.71 -2.03 -3.14
CA LEU A 60 -3.54 -2.10 -1.69
C LEU A 60 -2.83 -3.38 -1.25
N THR A 61 -3.20 -4.54 -1.82
CA THR A 61 -2.50 -5.81 -1.58
C THR A 61 -1.04 -5.75 -2.01
N ALA A 62 -0.76 -5.19 -3.19
CA ALA A 62 0.61 -5.10 -3.69
C ALA A 62 1.48 -4.18 -2.80
N ALA A 63 0.95 -3.02 -2.40
CA ALA A 63 1.64 -2.07 -1.55
C ALA A 63 1.85 -2.60 -0.12
N ALA A 64 0.81 -3.19 0.49
CA ALA A 64 0.91 -3.79 1.82
C ALA A 64 1.92 -4.94 1.85
N GLY A 65 1.91 -5.81 0.83
CA GLY A 65 2.89 -6.87 0.72
C GLY A 65 4.32 -6.35 0.51
N ALA A 66 4.50 -5.23 -0.20
CA ALA A 66 5.82 -4.60 -0.34
C ALA A 66 6.32 -4.02 0.98
N MET A 67 5.46 -3.35 1.76
CA MET A 67 5.77 -2.85 3.10
C MET A 67 6.18 -3.99 4.04
N ILE A 68 5.42 -5.08 4.10
CA ILE A 68 5.73 -6.23 4.96
C ILE A 68 7.06 -6.87 4.56
N ARG A 69 7.25 -7.21 3.28
CA ARG A 69 8.50 -7.82 2.81
C ARG A 69 9.72 -6.95 3.12
N THR A 70 9.59 -5.63 2.96
CA THR A 70 10.66 -4.69 3.27
C THR A 70 10.88 -4.56 4.78
N GLY A 71 9.80 -4.56 5.56
CA GLY A 71 9.83 -4.57 7.03
C GLY A 71 10.58 -5.77 7.60
N LEU A 72 10.40 -6.95 6.99
CA LEU A 72 11.02 -8.22 7.40
C LEU A 72 12.49 -8.38 6.95
N ARG A 73 13.06 -7.43 6.21
CA ARG A 73 14.46 -7.50 5.77
C ARG A 73 15.43 -7.43 6.95
N THR A 74 16.49 -8.24 6.90
CA THR A 74 17.54 -8.30 7.94
C THR A 74 18.94 -8.04 7.39
N ASP A 75 19.05 -7.73 6.09
CA ASP A 75 20.30 -7.37 5.45
C ASP A 75 20.81 -5.98 5.86
N PRO A 76 22.10 -5.65 5.60
CA PRO A 76 22.69 -4.37 5.99
C PRO A 76 21.95 -3.14 5.46
N ASP A 77 21.29 -3.27 4.30
CA ASP A 77 20.57 -2.18 3.64
C ASP A 77 19.09 -2.12 4.05
N ALA A 78 18.65 -2.96 4.98
CA ALA A 78 17.24 -3.07 5.37
C ALA A 78 16.67 -1.75 5.92
N ALA A 79 17.47 -0.96 6.64
CA ALA A 79 17.04 0.34 7.15
C ALA A 79 16.78 1.33 6.01
N GLU A 80 17.67 1.37 5.01
CA GLU A 80 17.53 2.22 3.83
C GLU A 80 16.34 1.77 2.97
N ALA A 81 16.20 0.47 2.73
CA ALA A 81 15.09 -0.08 1.97
C ALA A 81 13.73 0.25 2.61
N ARG A 82 13.61 0.16 3.95
CA ARG A 82 12.40 0.57 4.68
C ARG A 82 12.10 2.05 4.48
N ALA A 83 13.11 2.91 4.64
CA ALA A 83 12.96 4.36 4.47
C ALA A 83 12.49 4.71 3.04
N LEU A 84 13.11 4.14 2.02
CA LEU A 84 12.74 4.34 0.62
C LEU A 84 11.34 3.82 0.30
N CYS A 85 10.99 2.63 0.80
CA CYS A 85 9.67 2.03 0.60
C CYS A 85 8.58 2.92 1.22
N SER A 86 8.78 3.41 2.44
CA SER A 86 7.87 4.35 3.08
C SER A 86 7.78 5.67 2.31
N ALA A 87 8.89 6.24 1.84
CA ALA A 87 8.87 7.46 1.04
C ALA A 87 8.09 7.29 -0.28
N ILE A 88 8.25 6.16 -0.97
CA ILE A 88 7.58 5.89 -2.24
C ILE A 88 6.07 5.69 -2.06
N LEU A 89 5.68 4.97 -1.00
CA LEU A 89 4.31 4.52 -0.78
C LEU A 89 3.46 5.46 0.07
N LEU A 90 4.05 6.23 0.99
CA LEU A 90 3.30 7.03 1.96
C LEU A 90 3.49 8.54 1.79
N ASP A 91 4.53 8.99 1.08
CA ASP A 91 4.69 10.42 0.82
C ASP A 91 3.70 10.88 -0.26
N THR A 92 2.62 11.53 0.17
CA THR A 92 1.60 12.10 -0.71
C THR A 92 1.99 13.47 -1.27
N ALA A 93 3.02 14.13 -0.70
CA ALA A 93 3.49 15.45 -1.11
C ALA A 93 4.64 15.37 -2.12
N GLN A 94 5.55 14.40 -1.97
CA GLN A 94 6.65 14.14 -2.90
C GLN A 94 6.57 12.80 -3.62
N GLY A 95 5.51 12.00 -3.42
CA GLY A 95 5.38 10.66 -3.99
C GLY A 95 5.75 10.52 -5.47
N PRO A 96 5.33 11.41 -6.38
CA PRO A 96 5.76 11.39 -7.77
C PRO A 96 7.26 11.65 -7.96
N ASP A 97 7.83 12.62 -7.25
CA ASP A 97 9.24 13.01 -7.35
C ASP A 97 10.19 12.03 -6.65
N ALA A 98 9.77 11.47 -5.52
CA ALA A 98 10.47 10.39 -4.82
C ALA A 98 10.49 9.11 -5.66
N ARG A 99 9.36 8.75 -6.31
CA ARG A 99 9.28 7.65 -7.28
C ARG A 99 10.20 7.89 -8.48
N LEU A 100 10.16 9.09 -9.07
CA LEU A 100 11.03 9.46 -10.18
C LEU A 100 12.52 9.42 -9.82
N THR A 101 12.88 9.88 -8.62
CA THR A 101 14.25 9.87 -8.12
C THR A 101 14.74 8.43 -7.92
N PHE A 102 13.92 7.58 -7.30
CA PHE A 102 14.21 6.15 -7.16
C PHE A 102 14.42 5.47 -8.52
N PHE A 103 13.51 5.69 -9.48
CA PHE A 103 13.64 5.12 -10.83
C PHE A 103 14.91 5.59 -11.55
N ARG A 104 15.28 6.88 -11.44
CA ARG A 104 16.52 7.41 -12.02
C ARG A 104 17.77 6.81 -11.36
N GLN A 105 17.80 6.70 -10.03
CA GLN A 105 18.95 6.15 -9.31
C GLN A 105 19.20 4.68 -9.65
N HIS A 106 18.16 3.93 -10.00
CA HIS A 106 18.24 2.50 -10.32
C HIS A 106 18.23 2.22 -11.83
N GLY A 107 18.29 3.25 -12.68
CA GLY A 107 18.28 3.10 -14.15
C GLY A 107 16.98 2.49 -14.71
N LEU A 108 15.89 2.58 -13.96
CA LEU A 108 14.55 2.09 -14.30
C LEU A 108 13.68 3.18 -14.96
N ASP A 109 14.28 4.31 -15.33
CA ASP A 109 13.62 5.44 -15.98
C ASP A 109 13.34 5.21 -17.47
N LYS A 110 13.84 4.10 -18.03
CA LYS A 110 13.64 3.70 -19.42
C LYS A 110 12.90 2.38 -19.49
N PRO A 111 11.90 2.23 -20.39
CA PRO A 111 11.27 0.95 -20.62
C PRO A 111 12.31 -0.08 -21.05
N PRO A 112 12.18 -1.36 -20.62
CA PRO A 112 13.09 -2.41 -21.04
C PRO A 112 13.11 -2.46 -22.58
N LYS A 113 14.31 -2.43 -23.15
CA LYS A 113 14.48 -2.58 -24.60
C LYS A 113 13.97 -3.97 -24.98
N GLY A 114 12.83 -3.99 -25.67
CA GLY A 114 12.33 -5.19 -26.36
C GLY A 114 13.21 -5.56 -27.53
#